data_AF-A0A392SZQ2-F1
#
_entry.id   AF-A0A392SZQ2-F1
#
_cell.length_a   1.000
_cell.length_b   1.000
_cell.length_c   1.000
_cell.angle_alpha   90.00
_cell.angle_beta   90.00
_cell.angle_gamma   90.00
#
_symmetry.space_group_name_H-M   'P 1'
#
loop_
_entity.id
_entity.type
_entity.pdbx_description
1 polymer ?
#
loop_
_entity_poly.entity_id
_entity_poly.type
_entity_poly.pdbx_seq_one_letter_code
_entity_poly.pdbx_strand_id
1 'polypeptide(L)' 'ALDKYNMHAVVANELLTRKEQVVVVTSTEKITVLRDNSESANDVEDPLIKLLSERHTAYIEDSSR' A
#
# COMPACT_ATOMS: atom_id res chain seq x y z
N ALA A 1 -8.46 -6.24 -10.84
CA ALA A 1 -9.13 -5.66 -9.66
C ALA A 1 -9.11 -4.14 -9.75
N LEU A 2 -7.95 -3.53 -9.99
CA LEU A 2 -7.80 -2.10 -10.19
C LEU A 2 -8.71 -1.55 -11.30
N ASP A 3 -8.52 -2.00 -12.55
CA ASP A 3 -9.33 -1.51 -13.69
C ASP A 3 -10.79 -1.98 -13.63
N LYS A 4 -11.00 -3.24 -13.24
CA LYS A 4 -12.33 -3.85 -13.19
C LYS A 4 -13.29 -3.11 -12.25
N TYR A 5 -12.77 -2.56 -11.15
CA TYR A 5 -13.58 -1.89 -10.12
C TYR A 5 -13.27 -0.40 -9.99
N ASN A 6 -12.49 0.17 -10.91
CA ASN A 6 -12.06 1.56 -10.90
C ASN A 6 -11.49 2.00 -9.53
N MET A 7 -10.63 1.17 -8.95
CA MET A 7 -10.01 1.43 -7.64
C MET A 7 -8.76 2.30 -7.80
N HIS A 8 -8.50 3.17 -6.81
CA HIS A 8 -7.29 4.02 -6.80
C HIS A 8 -6.03 3.25 -6.38
N ALA A 9 -6.18 2.23 -5.52
CA ALA A 9 -5.11 1.36 -5.10
C ALA A 9 -5.66 -0.04 -4.79
N VAL A 10 -4.84 -1.07 -5.02
CA VAL A 10 -5.11 -2.45 -4.64
C VAL A 10 -3.93 -2.95 -3.84
N VAL A 11 -4.19 -3.45 -2.64
CA VAL A 11 -3.19 -4.08 -1.78
C VAL A 11 -3.26 -5.59 -2.02
N ALA A 12 -2.12 -6.20 -2.32
CA ALA A 12 -1.98 -7.63 -2.57
C ALA A 12 -0.87 -8.22 -1.72
N ASN A 13 -1.11 -9.42 -1.20
CA ASN A 13 -0.16 -10.16 -0.40
C ASN A 13 -0.21 -11.63 -0.80
N GLU A 14 0.93 -12.31 -0.76
CA GLU A 14 0.91 -13.77 -0.84
C GLU A 14 0.58 -14.34 0.54
N LEU A 15 -0.17 -15.45 0.60
CA LEU A 15 -0.60 -16.01 1.88
C LEU A 15 0.59 -16.40 2.78
N LEU A 16 1.66 -16.87 2.15
CA LEU A 16 2.91 -17.31 2.78
C LEU A 16 3.70 -16.14 3.38
N THR A 17 3.74 -14.99 2.68
CA THR A 17 4.55 -13.82 3.07
C THR A 17 3.70 -12.64 3.55
N ARG A 18 2.43 -12.85 3.88
CA ARG A 18 1.48 -11.77 4.20
C ARG A 18 1.88 -10.84 5.34
N LYS A 19 2.71 -11.32 6.27
CA LYS A 19 3.21 -10.54 7.42
C LYS A 19 4.54 -9.84 7.14
N GLU A 20 5.18 -10.18 6.03
CA GLU A 20 6.55 -9.79 5.71
C GLU A 20 6.61 -8.89 4.48
N GLN A 21 5.71 -9.13 3.52
CA GLN A 21 5.69 -8.43 2.25
C GLN A 21 4.25 -8.19 1.78
N VAL A 22 4.01 -6.96 1.39
CA VAL A 22 2.77 -6.52 0.76
C VAL A 22 3.11 -5.70 -0.47
N VAL A 23 2.30 -5.82 -1.51
CA VAL A 23 2.45 -5.11 -2.78
C VAL A 23 1.25 -4.21 -2.99
N VAL A 24 1.48 -2.91 -3.11
CA VAL A 24 0.46 -1.93 -3.44
C VAL A 24 0.53 -1.65 -4.94
N VAL A 25 -0.57 -1.91 -5.64
CA VAL A 25 -0.71 -1.66 -7.08
C VAL A 25 -1.63 -0.47 -7.27
N THR A 26 -1.17 0.50 -8.04
CA THR A 26 -1.91 1.72 -8.39
C THR A 26 -1.92 1.84 -9.92
N SER A 27 -2.64 2.81 -10.47
CA SER A 27 -2.74 2.96 -11.94
C SER A 27 -1.41 3.32 -12.61
N THR A 28 -0.50 3.95 -11.86
CA THR A 28 0.79 4.45 -12.35
C THR A 28 1.97 3.62 -11.91
N GLU A 29 1.90 2.98 -10.76
CA GLU A 29 3.04 2.30 -10.16
C GLU A 29 2.66 1.09 -9.30
N LYS A 30 3.66 0.22 -9.10
CA LYS A 30 3.61 -0.93 -8.23
C LYS A 30 4.68 -0.77 -7.14
N ILE A 31 4.26 -0.63 -5.91
CA ILE A 31 5.14 -0.40 -4.75
C ILE A 31 5.19 -1.66 -3.90
N THR A 32 6.39 -2.06 -3.49
CA THR A 32 6.59 -3.18 -2.58
C THR A 32 6.88 -2.64 -1.19
N VAL A 33 6.03 -3.02 -0.23
CA VAL A 33 6.20 -2.72 1.19
C VAL A 33 6.75 -3.97 1.86
N LEU A 34 7.86 -3.82 2.55
CA LEU A 34 8.49 -4.87 3.33
C LEU A 34 8.38 -4.51 4.80
N ARG A 35 8.18 -5.54 5.62
CA ARG A 35 8.28 -5.42 7.07
C ARG A 35 9.70 -5.00 7.44
N ASP A 36 9.80 -4.07 8.39
CA ASP A 36 11.08 -3.80 9.02
C ASP A 36 11.37 -4.88 10.06
N ASN A 37 12.44 -5.65 9.81
CA ASN A 37 12.87 -6.74 10.69
C ASN A 37 13.79 -6.26 11.83
N SER A 38 13.99 -4.95 11.98
CA SER A 38 14.80 -4.36 13.04
C SER A 38 14.24 -4.63 14.45
N GLU A 39 12.92 -4.59 14.59
CA GLU A 39 12.23 -4.84 15.86
C GLU A 39 11.07 -5.82 15.66
N SER A 40 10.92 -6.78 16.58
CA SER A 40 9.84 -7.77 16.54
C SER A 40 8.44 -7.17 16.67
N ALA A 41 8.34 -5.92 17.11
CA ALA A 41 7.10 -5.17 17.26
C ALA A 41 6.70 -4.42 15.97
N ASN A 42 7.58 -4.32 14.98
CA ASN A 42 7.25 -3.66 13.72
C ASN A 42 6.41 -4.58 12.87
N ASP A 43 5.19 -4.16 12.59
CA ASP A 43 4.24 -4.85 11.73
C ASP A 43 4.31 -4.27 10.30
N VAL A 44 4.00 -5.06 9.28
CA VAL A 44 4.04 -4.59 7.87
C VAL A 44 2.95 -3.55 7.59
N GLU A 45 1.93 -3.52 8.45
CA GLU A 45 0.83 -2.57 8.47
C GLU A 45 1.29 -1.14 8.74
N ASP A 46 2.31 -0.92 9.56
CA ASP A 46 2.79 0.43 9.89
C ASP A 46 3.32 1.21 8.67
N PRO A 47 4.30 0.68 7.89
CA PRO A 47 4.74 1.34 6.67
C PRO A 47 3.64 1.37 5.59
N LEU A 48 2.75 0.37 5.56
CA LEU A 48 1.64 0.32 4.62
C LEU A 48 0.62 1.44 4.87
N ILE A 49 0.22 1.67 6.12
CA ILE A 49 -0.71 2.73 6.50
C ILE A 49 -0.12 4.10 6.15
N LYS A 50 1.16 4.31 6.46
CA LYS A 50 1.84 5.57 6.12
C LYS A 50 1.79 5.87 4.62
N LEU A 51 2.15 4.89 3.80
CA LEU A 51 2.13 5.02 2.33
C LEU A 51 0.72 5.32 1.81
N LEU A 52 -0.29 4.60 2.30
CA LEU A 52 -1.68 4.81 1.87
C LEU A 52 -2.22 6.17 2.32
N SER A 53 -1.86 6.63 3.51
CA SER A 53 -2.24 7.95 4.03
C SER A 53 -1.66 9.09 3.18
N GLU A 54 -0.38 9.00 2.82
CA GLU A 54 0.27 9.97 1.93
C GLU A 54 -0.41 10.00 0.56
N ARG A 55 -0.69 8.82 -0.02
CA ARG A 55 -1.35 8.74 -1.33
C ARG A 55 -2.79 9.24 -1.31
N HIS A 56 -3.52 8.99 -0.22
CA HIS A 56 -4.86 9.52 -0.03
C HIS A 56 -4.86 11.05 0.10
N THR A 57 -3.89 11.61 0.82
CA THR A 57 -3.71 13.06 0.92
C THR A 57 -3.45 13.68 -0.46
N ALA A 58 -2.52 13.13 -1.24
CA ALA A 58 -2.23 13.60 -2.59
C ALA A 58 -3.46 13.52 -3.52
N TYR A 59 -4.26 12.46 -3.40
CA TYR A 59 -5.51 12.32 -4.17
C TYR A 59 -6.54 13.40 -3.80
N ILE A 60 -6.69 13.71 -2.51
CA ILE A 60 -7.60 14.78 -2.05
C ILE A 60 -7.14 16.13 -2.60
N GLU A 61 -5.84 16.44 -2.53
CA GLU A 61 -5.28 17.68 -3.06
C GLU A 61 -5.51 17.82 -4.57
N ASP A 62 -5.26 16.77 -5.35
CA ASP A 62 -5.49 16.75 -6.80
C ASP A 62 -6.98 16.88 -7.15
N SER A 63 -7.86 16.18 -6.41
CA SER A 63 -9.31 16.25 -6.60
C SER A 63 -9.93 17.58 -6.17
N SER A 64 -9.22 18.40 -5.40
CA SER A 64 -9.68 19.71 -4.93
C SER A 64 -9.27 20.88 -5.84
N ARG A 65 -8.52 20.60 -6.92
CA ARG A 65 -8.16 21.55 -7.98
C ARG A 65 -9.18 21.56 -9.12
#